data_AF-A0AAE0FU40-F1
#
_entry.id   AF-A0AAE0FU40-F1
#
_cell.length_a   1.000
_cell.length_b   1.000
_cell.length_c   1.000
_cell.angle_alpha   90.00
_cell.angle_beta   90.00
_cell.angle_gamma   90.00
#
_symmetry.space_group_name_H-M   'P 1'
#
loop_
_entity.id
_entity.type
_entity.pdbx_description
1 polymer ?
#
loop_
_entity_poly.entity_id
_entity_poly.type
_entity_poly.pdbx_seq_one_letter_code
_entity_poly.pdbx_strand_id
1 'polypeptide(L)'
;MFNFDFGDGERLIRASLLRGFPVVQQMYKRDGKVVNNHQKPLALLMELIQCHMLGDNPGKVDENGHPLNWILDACCGVGSTSMAAMRCGMNAIGFDHDQYMVSSAQQRLTNFNAEPDQDAETKPKTKSEATRKGKEAATVESEEDEAEVEEQAEESDE
;
A
#
# COMPACT_ATOMS: atom_id res chain seq x y z
N MET A 1 -23.67 25.46 -22.54
CA MET A 1 -24.39 24.30 -21.97
C MET A 1 -23.59 23.07 -22.39
N PHE A 2 -22.77 22.51 -21.50
CA PHE A 2 -21.95 21.34 -21.82
C PHE A 2 -22.83 20.10 -21.64
N ASN A 3 -23.18 19.44 -22.75
CA ASN A 3 -23.79 18.12 -22.71
C ASN A 3 -22.68 17.12 -22.43
N PHE A 4 -22.65 16.60 -21.20
CA PHE A 4 -21.88 15.39 -20.87
C PHE A 4 -22.69 14.19 -21.39
N ASP A 5 -22.27 13.67 -22.53
CA ASP A 5 -22.81 12.44 -23.09
C ASP A 5 -22.12 11.26 -22.40
N PHE A 6 -22.77 10.70 -21.36
CA PHE A 6 -22.30 9.51 -20.65
C PHE A 6 -22.72 8.24 -21.40
N GLY A 7 -22.27 8.10 -22.65
CA GLY A 7 -22.49 6.93 -23.50
C GLY A 7 -21.75 5.65 -23.07
N ASP A 8 -21.56 5.43 -21.77
CA ASP A 8 -20.64 4.43 -21.20
C ASP A 8 -21.32 3.55 -20.14
N GLY A 9 -22.46 2.97 -20.50
CA GLY A 9 -23.14 1.96 -19.66
C GLY A 9 -22.20 0.82 -19.25
N GLU A 10 -21.24 0.44 -20.09
CA GLU A 10 -20.23 -0.59 -19.77
C GLU A 10 -19.13 -0.11 -18.79
N ARG A 11 -18.73 1.18 -18.79
CA ARG A 11 -17.74 1.69 -17.82
C ARG A 11 -18.33 1.77 -16.42
N LEU A 12 -19.59 2.20 -16.32
CA LEU A 12 -20.34 2.20 -15.06
C LEU A 12 -20.55 0.79 -14.50
N ILE A 13 -20.71 -0.22 -15.36
CA ILE A 13 -20.86 -1.62 -14.92
C ILE A 13 -19.53 -2.20 -14.41
N ARG A 14 -18.38 -1.82 -14.97
CA ARG A 14 -17.06 -2.21 -14.40
C ARG A 14 -16.80 -1.58 -13.03
N ALA A 15 -17.21 -0.33 -12.84
CA ALA A 15 -17.16 0.33 -11.53
C ALA A 15 -18.24 -0.16 -10.55
N SER A 16 -19.25 -0.90 -11.03
CA SER A 16 -20.35 -1.33 -10.19
C SER A 16 -19.86 -2.38 -9.19
N LEU A 17 -19.77 -1.97 -7.93
CA LEU A 17 -20.44 -2.49 -6.72
C LEU A 17 -21.04 -3.93 -6.70
N LEU A 18 -21.25 -4.61 -7.84
CA LEU A 18 -21.84 -5.93 -7.96
C LEU A 18 -20.95 -7.08 -7.46
N ARG A 19 -19.62 -6.90 -7.35
CA ARG A 19 -18.73 -7.96 -6.85
C ARG A 19 -18.28 -7.82 -5.40
N GLY A 20 -18.47 -6.66 -4.77
CA GLY A 20 -17.74 -6.32 -3.55
C GLY A 20 -16.24 -6.30 -3.82
N PHE A 21 -15.58 -5.16 -3.59
CA PHE A 21 -14.13 -5.10 -3.69
C PHE A 21 -13.59 -5.37 -2.29
N PRO A 22 -13.12 -6.60 -1.96
CA PRO A 22 -12.62 -6.91 -0.64
C PRO A 22 -11.36 -6.09 -0.40
N VAL A 23 -11.40 -5.21 0.58
CA VAL A 23 -10.26 -4.36 0.91
C VAL A 23 -9.98 -4.45 2.40
N VAL A 24 -8.78 -4.92 2.72
CA VAL A 24 -8.20 -4.83 4.04
C VAL A 24 -7.37 -3.55 4.08
N GLN A 25 -7.90 -2.54 4.75
CA GLN A 25 -7.24 -1.24 4.90
C GLN A 25 -5.92 -1.37 5.66
N GLN A 26 -4.78 -1.10 4.99
CA GLN A 26 -3.48 -1.06 5.65
C GLN A 26 -3.16 0.38 6.08
N MET A 27 -3.18 0.59 7.39
CA MET A 27 -2.94 1.91 7.98
C MET A 27 -1.45 2.25 7.96
N TYR A 28 -1.12 3.42 7.44
CA TYR A 28 0.22 3.98 7.54
C TYR A 28 0.54 4.29 9.00
N LYS A 29 1.73 3.86 9.42
CA LYS A 29 2.23 4.07 10.77
C LYS A 29 3.54 4.84 10.71
N ARG A 30 3.64 5.84 11.59
CA ARG A 30 4.87 6.58 11.87
C ARG A 30 5.22 6.35 13.33
N ASP A 31 6.45 5.94 13.60
CA ASP A 31 6.92 5.62 14.96
C ASP A 31 6.02 4.60 15.69
N GLY A 32 5.53 3.61 14.94
CA GLY A 32 4.65 2.54 15.43
C GLY A 32 3.18 2.95 15.65
N LYS A 33 2.83 4.22 15.45
CA LYS A 33 1.46 4.73 15.66
C LYS A 33 0.76 5.05 14.35
N VAL A 34 -0.54 4.79 14.30
CA VAL A 34 -1.39 5.17 13.16
C VAL A 34 -1.48 6.70 13.11
N VAL A 35 -1.14 7.28 11.96
CA VAL A 35 -1.12 8.74 11.77
C VAL A 35 -2.52 9.27 11.49
N ASN A 36 -3.29 8.59 10.63
CA ASN A 36 -4.61 9.04 10.23
C ASN A 36 -5.60 7.87 10.26
N ASN A 37 -6.53 7.87 11.22
CA ASN A 37 -7.55 6.83 11.39
C ASN A 37 -8.59 6.78 10.26
N HIS A 38 -8.66 7.83 9.44
CA HIS A 38 -9.56 7.94 8.29
C HIS A 38 -8.84 7.72 6.95
N GLN A 39 -7.62 7.16 6.99
CA GLN A 39 -6.86 6.86 5.78
C GLN A 39 -7.64 5.94 4.85
N LYS A 40 -7.90 6.38 3.62
CA LYS A 40 -8.54 5.52 2.63
C LYS A 40 -7.59 4.40 2.19
N PRO A 41 -8.10 3.17 1.95
CA PRO A 41 -7.30 2.07 1.44
C PRO A 41 -6.66 2.40 0.10
N LEU A 42 -5.43 1.94 -0.12
CA LEU A 42 -4.69 2.17 -1.35
C LEU A 42 -5.37 1.49 -2.55
N ALA A 43 -5.79 0.24 -2.38
CA ALA A 43 -6.41 -0.56 -3.43
C ALA A 43 -7.68 0.08 -3.99
N LEU A 44 -8.52 0.64 -3.10
CA LEU A 44 -9.73 1.36 -3.50
C LEU A 44 -9.39 2.58 -4.35
N LEU A 45 -8.38 3.35 -3.96
CA LEU A 45 -7.96 4.55 -4.68
C LEU A 45 -7.36 4.19 -6.04
N MET A 46 -6.56 3.13 -6.13
CA MET A 46 -6.02 2.65 -7.41
C MET A 46 -7.14 2.22 -8.36
N GLU A 47 -8.15 1.49 -7.87
CA GLU A 47 -9.31 1.08 -8.66
C GLU A 47 -10.10 2.29 -9.16
N LEU A 48 -10.36 3.29 -8.29
CA LEU A 48 -11.05 4.52 -8.67
C LEU A 48 -10.28 5.29 -9.75
N ILE A 49 -8.97 5.38 -9.62
CA ILE A 49 -8.11 6.03 -10.59
C ILE A 49 -8.18 5.31 -11.94
N GLN A 50 -8.05 3.98 -11.93
CA GLN A 50 -8.10 3.15 -13.13
C GLN A 50 -9.46 3.16 -13.83
N CYS A 51 -10.55 3.20 -13.07
CA CYS A 51 -11.90 3.18 -13.61
C CYS A 51 -12.39 4.56 -14.09
N HIS A 52 -12.00 5.64 -13.42
CA HIS A 52 -12.67 6.94 -13.59
C HIS A 52 -11.74 8.11 -13.96
N MET A 53 -10.43 8.01 -13.69
CA MET A 53 -9.52 9.16 -13.82
C MET A 53 -8.48 8.99 -14.91
N LEU A 54 -8.09 7.76 -15.19
CA LEU A 54 -7.44 7.44 -16.44
C LEU A 54 -8.52 7.61 -17.52
N GLY A 55 -8.40 8.67 -18.33
CA GLY A 55 -9.26 8.85 -19.49
C GLY A 55 -9.11 7.69 -20.48
N ASP A 56 -9.47 7.89 -21.74
CA ASP A 56 -9.43 6.81 -22.74
C ASP A 56 -8.05 6.13 -22.91
N ASN A 57 -6.94 6.77 -22.45
CA ASN A 57 -5.61 6.17 -22.46
C ASN A 57 -4.82 6.41 -21.14
N PRO A 58 -4.81 5.42 -20.22
CA PRO A 58 -4.05 5.45 -18.97
C PRO A 58 -2.54 5.65 -19.10
N GLY A 59 -1.94 5.03 -20.13
CA GLY A 59 -0.50 5.00 -20.36
C GLY A 59 -0.02 6.14 -21.24
N LYS A 60 -0.81 7.22 -21.38
CA LYS A 60 -0.45 8.33 -22.24
C LYS A 60 0.76 9.07 -21.66
N VAL A 61 1.85 9.02 -22.41
CA VAL A 61 3.10 9.71 -22.12
C VAL A 61 3.40 10.78 -23.16
N ASP A 62 4.24 11.75 -22.81
CA ASP A 62 4.82 12.70 -23.77
C ASP A 62 5.91 12.02 -24.64
N GLU A 63 6.51 12.79 -25.53
CA GLU A 63 7.61 12.33 -26.41
C GLU A 63 8.85 11.84 -25.64
N ASN A 64 8.98 12.19 -24.35
CA ASN A 64 10.07 11.80 -23.46
C ASN A 64 9.69 10.66 -22.52
N GLY A 65 8.47 10.11 -22.62
CA GLY A 65 8.00 9.04 -21.74
C GLY A 65 7.46 9.52 -20.39
N HIS A 66 7.22 10.82 -20.19
CA HIS A 66 6.63 11.31 -18.94
C HIS A 66 5.12 11.13 -18.93
N PRO A 67 4.52 10.70 -17.80
CA PRO A 67 3.07 10.65 -17.66
C PRO A 67 2.41 12.00 -17.94
N LEU A 68 1.39 12.02 -18.79
CA LEU A 68 0.60 13.23 -19.06
C LEU A 68 -0.60 13.41 -18.14
N ASN A 69 -0.97 12.36 -17.41
CA ASN A 69 -2.14 12.39 -16.53
C ASN A 69 -1.73 12.84 -15.12
N TRP A 70 -2.56 13.71 -14.53
CA TRP A 70 -2.32 14.31 -13.21
C TRP A 70 -3.49 14.05 -12.27
N ILE A 71 -3.18 13.82 -11.00
CA ILE A 71 -4.15 13.78 -9.90
C ILE A 71 -3.89 14.93 -8.95
N LEU A 72 -4.97 15.60 -8.57
CA LEU A 72 -4.99 16.63 -7.55
C LEU A 72 -5.76 16.11 -6.33
N ASP A 73 -5.13 16.12 -5.16
CA ASP A 73 -5.79 15.81 -3.89
C ASP A 73 -5.68 17.01 -2.95
N ALA A 74 -6.80 17.69 -2.71
CA ALA A 74 -6.84 18.88 -1.86
C ALA A 74 -6.85 18.57 -0.35
N CYS A 75 -6.96 17.30 0.03
CA CYS A 75 -6.97 16.83 1.42
C CYS A 75 -6.20 15.50 1.53
N CYS A 76 -4.92 15.55 1.17
CA CYS A 76 -4.14 14.35 0.89
C CYS A 76 -3.86 13.49 2.13
N GLY A 77 -3.97 14.03 3.34
CA GLY A 77 -3.68 13.34 4.58
C GLY A 77 -2.28 12.73 4.55
N VAL A 78 -2.19 11.41 4.70
CA VAL A 78 -0.94 10.65 4.63
C VAL A 78 -0.54 10.25 3.20
N GLY A 79 -1.07 10.92 2.18
CA GLY A 79 -0.67 10.75 0.79
C GLY A 79 -1.13 9.44 0.12
N SER A 80 -2.21 8.80 0.58
CA SER A 80 -2.69 7.55 -0.04
C SER A 80 -3.07 7.73 -1.51
N THR A 81 -3.70 8.85 -1.86
CA THR A 81 -4.07 9.16 -3.26
C THR A 81 -2.83 9.37 -4.11
N SER A 82 -1.83 10.08 -3.59
CA SER A 82 -0.55 10.28 -4.29
C SER A 82 0.19 8.96 -4.50
N MET A 83 0.19 8.08 -3.49
CA MET A 83 0.75 6.73 -3.60
C MET A 83 0.04 5.92 -4.69
N ALA A 84 -1.29 5.93 -4.71
CA ALA A 84 -2.10 5.25 -5.72
C ALA A 84 -1.80 5.79 -7.12
N ALA A 85 -1.79 7.12 -7.28
CA ALA A 85 -1.48 7.81 -8.53
C ALA A 85 -0.11 7.39 -9.08
N MET A 86 0.93 7.43 -8.26
CA MET A 86 2.28 7.01 -8.66
C MET A 86 2.34 5.53 -9.07
N ARG A 87 1.64 4.64 -8.35
CA ARG A 87 1.54 3.21 -8.73
C ARG A 87 0.75 2.99 -10.02
N CYS A 88 -0.18 3.88 -10.34
CA CYS A 88 -0.89 3.89 -11.62
C CYS A 88 -0.13 4.63 -12.73
N GLY A 89 1.11 5.08 -12.49
CA GLY A 89 1.92 5.78 -13.48
C GLY A 89 1.43 7.20 -13.79
N MET A 90 0.85 7.89 -12.82
CA MET A 90 0.38 9.27 -12.93
C MET A 90 1.22 10.22 -12.08
N ASN A 91 1.21 11.50 -12.44
CA ASN A 91 1.69 12.56 -11.57
C ASN A 91 0.66 12.88 -10.48
N ALA A 92 1.13 13.31 -9.32
CA ALA A 92 0.26 13.67 -8.20
C ALA A 92 0.70 14.98 -7.54
N ILE A 93 -0.28 15.83 -7.25
CA ILE A 93 -0.10 17.01 -6.40
C ILE A 93 -1.08 16.86 -5.23
N GLY A 94 -0.53 16.85 -4.01
CA GLY A 94 -1.31 16.74 -2.78
C GLY A 94 -1.17 17.98 -1.90
N PHE A 95 -2.28 18.44 -1.34
CA PHE A 95 -2.35 19.50 -0.34
C PHE A 95 -2.97 18.96 0.94
N ASP A 96 -2.45 19.42 2.07
CA ASP A 96 -3.15 19.30 3.34
C ASP A 96 -2.91 20.57 4.15
N HIS A 97 -3.88 20.93 4.98
CA HIS A 97 -3.77 22.04 5.92
C HIS A 97 -2.91 21.68 7.15
N ASP A 98 -2.84 20.40 7.51
CA ASP A 98 -2.07 19.92 8.64
C ASP A 98 -0.64 19.55 8.21
N GLN A 99 0.34 20.29 8.72
CA GLN A 99 1.76 20.03 8.43
C GLN A 99 2.21 18.64 8.89
N TYR A 100 1.60 18.07 9.93
CA TYR A 100 1.91 16.71 10.37
C TYR A 100 1.48 15.69 9.30
N MET A 101 0.33 15.91 8.66
CA MET A 101 -0.13 15.10 7.52
C MET A 101 0.81 15.25 6.32
N VAL A 102 1.15 16.48 5.93
CA VAL A 102 2.07 16.75 4.82
C VAL A 102 3.43 16.07 5.03
N SER A 103 4.03 16.22 6.22
CA SER A 103 5.33 15.60 6.53
C SER A 103 5.26 14.06 6.55
N SER A 104 4.14 13.50 7.02
CA SER A 104 3.91 12.05 7.02
C SER A 104 3.69 11.51 5.61
N ALA A 105 2.97 12.25 4.76
CA ALA A 105 2.86 11.94 3.33
C ALA A 105 4.24 11.96 2.67
N GLN A 106 5.04 13.00 2.90
CA GLN A 106 6.40 13.08 2.35
C GLN A 106 7.24 11.86 2.74
N GLN A 107 7.31 11.53 4.04
CA GLN A 107 8.05 10.36 4.52
C GLN A 107 7.57 9.06 3.88
N ARG A 108 6.25 8.87 3.81
CA ARG A 108 5.63 7.70 3.18
C ARG A 108 5.98 7.58 1.70
N LEU A 109 5.88 8.67 0.95
CA LEU A 109 6.12 8.70 -0.49
C LEU A 109 7.62 8.57 -0.83
N THR A 110 8.53 9.07 0.03
CA THR A 110 9.97 8.80 -0.11
C THR A 110 10.30 7.32 0.06
N ASN A 111 9.54 6.61 0.90
CA ASN A 111 9.68 5.18 1.11
C ASN A 111 8.76 4.33 0.19
N PHE A 112 8.48 4.83 -1.02
CA PHE A 112 7.53 4.24 -1.96
C PHE A 112 7.59 2.71 -2.10
N ASN A 113 8.80 2.16 -2.30
CA ASN A 113 9.01 0.73 -2.52
C ASN A 113 8.78 -0.14 -1.27
N ALA A 114 8.86 0.44 -0.07
CA ALA A 114 8.66 -0.28 1.18
C ALA A 114 7.18 -0.31 1.59
N GLU A 115 6.33 0.52 0.97
CA GLU A 115 4.91 0.57 1.28
C GLU A 115 4.17 -0.63 0.69
N PRO A 116 3.20 -1.22 1.44
CA PRO A 116 2.37 -2.30 0.94
C PRO A 116 1.71 -1.94 -0.39
N ASP A 117 1.61 -2.90 -1.30
CA ASP A 117 0.92 -2.75 -2.57
C ASP A 117 -0.57 -3.08 -2.47
N GLN A 118 -1.28 -2.94 -3.59
CA GLN A 118 -2.70 -3.27 -3.69
C GLN A 118 -3.01 -4.75 -3.40
N ASP A 119 -2.10 -5.65 -3.75
CA ASP A 119 -2.25 -7.09 -3.51
C ASP A 119 -2.30 -7.40 -2.01
N ALA A 120 -1.48 -6.71 -1.22
CA ALA A 120 -1.49 -6.82 0.25
C ALA A 120 -2.82 -6.39 0.90
N GLU A 121 -3.62 -5.56 0.23
CA GLU A 121 -4.95 -5.12 0.70
C GLU A 121 -6.10 -5.95 0.14
N THR A 122 -5.94 -6.59 -1.02
CA THR A 122 -7.04 -7.28 -1.73
C THR A 122 -6.99 -8.79 -1.63
N LYS A 123 -5.81 -9.38 -1.38
CA LYS A 123 -5.65 -10.81 -1.16
C LYS A 123 -5.67 -11.09 0.35
N PRO A 124 -6.61 -11.89 0.87
CA PRO A 124 -6.55 -12.32 2.26
C PRO A 124 -5.24 -13.11 2.45
N LYS A 125 -4.40 -12.70 3.40
CA LYS A 125 -3.21 -13.48 3.79
C LYS A 125 -3.67 -14.85 4.27
N THR A 126 -3.63 -15.86 3.40
CA THR A 126 -3.77 -17.26 3.81
C THR A 126 -2.64 -17.54 4.79
N LYS A 127 -2.99 -18.09 5.96
CA LYS A 127 -2.07 -18.39 7.08
C LYS A 127 -0.91 -19.36 6.72
N SER A 128 -0.71 -19.73 5.46
CA SER A 128 0.33 -20.68 5.03
C SER A 128 1.69 -20.05 4.70
N GLU A 129 1.81 -18.72 4.52
CA GLU A 129 3.11 -18.10 4.22
C GLU A 129 3.93 -17.74 5.47
N ALA A 130 3.30 -17.66 6.64
CA ALA A 130 4.01 -17.41 7.90
C ALA A 130 4.91 -18.60 8.32
N THR A 131 4.57 -19.82 7.90
CA THR A 131 5.29 -21.04 8.31
C THR A 131 6.49 -21.39 7.42
N ARG A 132 6.59 -20.81 6.21
CA ARG A 132 7.69 -21.12 5.28
C ARG A 132 8.94 -20.28 5.53
N LYS A 133 8.80 -19.00 5.91
CA LYS A 133 9.96 -18.16 6.27
C LYS A 133 10.61 -18.51 7.61
N GLY A 134 9.93 -19.26 8.48
CA GLY A 134 10.50 -19.74 9.75
C GLY A 134 11.40 -20.97 9.64
N LYS A 135 11.41 -21.69 8.50
CA LYS A 135 12.20 -22.92 8.33
C LYS A 135 13.47 -22.76 7.49
N GLU A 136 13.62 -21.68 6.72
CA GLU A 136 14.84 -21.44 5.93
C GLU A 136 15.95 -20.71 6.73
N ALA A 137 15.66 -20.17 7.91
CA ALA A 137 16.66 -19.50 8.75
C ALA A 137 17.34 -20.42 9.79
N ALA A 138 16.93 -21.68 9.90
CA ALA A 138 17.44 -22.61 10.93
C ALA A 138 18.39 -23.70 10.38
N THR A 139 18.81 -23.61 9.11
CA THR A 139 19.63 -24.64 8.46
C THR A 139 20.80 -24.02 7.70
N VAL A 140 21.58 -23.18 8.38
CA VAL A 140 22.96 -22.84 7.96
C VAL A 140 23.84 -22.99 9.21
N GLU A 141 24.28 -24.23 9.39
CA GLU A 141 25.64 -24.65 9.80
C GLU A 141 26.41 -23.67 10.70
N SER A 142 26.36 -23.94 12.01
CA SER A 142 27.49 -23.70 12.92
C SER A 142 28.05 -25.07 13.31
N GLU A 143 29.05 -25.54 12.56
CA GLU A 143 30.00 -26.56 13.02
C GLU A 143 31.19 -25.85 13.70
N GLU A 144 31.71 -26.51 14.75
CA GLU A 144 32.92 -26.19 15.55
C GLU A 144 32.71 -25.04 16.57
N ASP A 145 32.85 -25.22 17.89
CA ASP A 145 33.89 -25.95 18.63
C ASP A 145 33.43 -26.40 20.04
N GLU A 146 34.00 -27.52 20.51
CA GLU A 146 33.83 -28.09 21.85
C GLU A 146 34.57 -27.28 22.95
N ALA A 147 34.02 -27.22 24.16
CA ALA A 147 34.69 -27.61 25.42
C ALA A 147 33.88 -27.16 26.66
N GLU A 148 33.51 -28.18 27.46
CA GLU A 148 33.34 -28.26 28.92
C GLU A 148 33.14 -26.98 29.76
N VAL A 149 32.12 -26.97 30.63
CA VAL A 149 32.26 -26.95 32.12
C VAL A 149 30.93 -27.43 32.75
N GLU A 150 31.05 -28.43 33.63
CA GLU A 150 30.01 -28.90 34.57
C GLU A 150 29.66 -27.83 35.62
N GLU A 151 28.39 -27.70 36.01
CA GLU A 151 28.04 -27.51 37.42
C GLU A 151 26.59 -27.92 37.70
N GLN A 152 26.44 -28.91 38.59
CA GLN A 152 25.19 -29.32 39.25
C GLN A 152 24.91 -28.42 40.46
N ALA A 153 23.66 -28.00 40.66
CA ALA A 153 22.99 -27.75 41.95
C ALA A 153 21.51 -27.40 41.66
N GLU A 154 20.56 -28.29 41.89
CA GLU A 154 19.74 -28.47 43.11
C GLU A 154 18.51 -27.54 43.24
N GLU A 155 17.46 -28.11 43.87
CA GLU A 155 16.20 -27.54 44.39
C GLU A 155 14.97 -27.47 43.47
N SER A 156 13.76 -27.82 43.89
CA SER A 156 13.22 -28.69 44.95
C SER A 156 11.71 -28.76 44.68
N ASP A 157 11.14 -29.97 44.63
CA ASP A 157 9.69 -30.17 44.49
C ASP A 157 9.05 -30.25 45.88
N GLU A 158 8.01 -29.43 46.10
CA GLU A 158 6.95 -29.63 47.10
C GLU A 158 5.77 -30.42 46.49
#